data_AF-A0A1C5SIS5-F1
#
_entry.id   AF-A0A1C5SIS5-F1
#
_cell.length_a   1.000
_cell.length_b   1.000
_cell.length_c   1.000
_cell.angle_alpha   90.00
_cell.angle_beta   90.00
_cell.angle_gamma   90.00
#
_symmetry.space_group_name_H-M   'P 1'
#
loop_
_entity.id
_entity.type
_entity.pdbx_description
1 polymer ?
#
loop_
_entity_poly.entity_id
_entity_poly.type
_entity_poly.pdbx_seq_one_letter_code
_entity_poly.pdbx_strand_id
1 'polypeptide(L)'
;MNHLATSKEDILTASRDLIRENGWAAISIRAVAARCSVSAGTIYNYYNSKADLLGDTIESVWYEIFFHPKDEQVFHDVETCISWIYERLEYGNAQFPGFFSLHSLGFMRNEKSDGKKKMMQTWGHILHGLCEVLKNDPKVRPDVFDQQFTEDKFADILFSLILMSMLRQDYDPSDVLMLIKKTLY
;
A
#
# COMPACT_ATOMS: atom_id res chain seq x y z
N MET A 1 -30.36 18.52 13.46
CA MET A 1 -29.26 17.71 12.90
C MET A 1 -28.02 18.01 13.74
N ASN A 2 -27.49 17.03 14.48
CA ASN A 2 -26.21 17.21 15.18
C ASN A 2 -25.11 17.19 14.12
N HIS A 3 -24.52 18.34 13.82
CA HIS A 3 -23.28 18.37 13.07
C HIS A 3 -22.23 17.69 13.95
N LEU A 4 -21.76 16.51 13.54
CA LEU A 4 -20.63 15.90 14.22
C LEU A 4 -19.46 16.90 14.13
N ALA A 5 -18.76 17.11 15.25
CA ALA A 5 -17.66 18.06 15.32
C ALA A 5 -16.44 17.67 14.46
N THR A 6 -16.45 16.45 13.91
CA THR A 6 -15.42 15.88 13.04
C THR A 6 -16.05 14.79 12.16
N SER A 7 -15.29 14.24 11.22
CA SER A 7 -15.68 13.09 10.38
C SER A 7 -14.61 12.01 10.41
N LYS A 8 -14.94 10.82 9.91
CA LYS A 8 -13.95 9.75 9.74
C LYS A 8 -12.79 10.19 8.84
N GLU A 9 -13.09 10.94 7.77
CA GLU A 9 -12.06 11.44 6.85
C GLU A 9 -11.17 12.50 7.50
N ASP A 10 -11.72 13.38 8.32
CA ASP A 10 -10.92 14.37 9.07
C ASP A 10 -9.98 13.68 10.06
N ILE A 11 -10.46 12.61 10.72
CA ILE A 11 -9.65 11.78 11.63
C ILE A 11 -8.51 11.08 10.88
N LEU A 12 -8.80 10.53 9.70
CA LEU A 12 -7.78 9.87 8.88
C LEU A 12 -6.76 10.87 8.33
N THR A 13 -7.21 12.04 7.85
CA THR A 13 -6.34 13.12 7.39
C THR A 13 -5.41 13.58 8.51
N ALA A 14 -5.96 13.86 9.70
CA ALA A 14 -5.19 14.21 10.88
C ALA A 14 -4.16 13.13 11.26
N SER A 15 -4.55 11.86 11.14
CA SER A 15 -3.64 10.73 11.39
C SER A 15 -2.50 10.69 10.36
N ARG A 16 -2.79 10.84 9.06
CA ARG A 16 -1.75 10.88 8.01
C ARG A 16 -0.78 12.04 8.23
N ASP A 17 -1.28 13.23 8.55
CA ASP A 17 -0.45 14.41 8.82
C ASP A 17 0.50 14.20 10.01
N LEU A 18 -0.01 13.62 11.11
CA LEU A 18 0.82 13.27 12.27
C LEU A 18 1.94 12.28 11.91
N ILE A 19 1.67 11.32 11.02
CA ILE A 19 2.69 10.37 10.56
C ILE A 19 3.75 11.10 9.71
N ARG A 20 3.34 11.99 8.79
CA ARG A 20 4.30 12.74 7.96
C ARG A 20 5.23 13.61 8.82
N GLU A 21 4.68 14.26 9.84
CA GLU A 21 5.43 15.21 10.68
C GLU A 21 6.27 14.53 11.77
N ASN A 22 5.78 13.45 12.36
CA ASN A 22 6.34 12.90 13.59
C ASN A 22 6.56 11.37 13.55
N GLY A 23 6.29 10.74 12.41
CA GLY A 23 6.43 9.30 12.23
C GLY A 23 5.36 8.48 12.94
N TRP A 24 5.42 7.17 12.75
CA TRP A 24 4.40 6.21 13.20
C TRP A 24 4.14 6.19 14.70
N ALA A 25 5.17 6.43 15.51
CA ALA A 25 5.06 6.39 16.97
C ALA A 25 4.17 7.52 17.52
N ALA A 26 3.94 8.59 16.75
CA ALA A 26 3.16 9.75 17.17
C ALA A 26 1.64 9.48 17.19
N ILE A 27 1.15 8.45 16.49
CA ILE A 27 -0.28 8.12 16.47
C ILE A 27 -0.75 7.68 17.85
N SER A 28 -1.69 8.46 18.40
CA SER A 28 -2.47 8.13 19.58
C SER A 28 -3.86 8.76 19.50
N ILE A 29 -4.84 8.19 20.19
CA ILE A 29 -6.19 8.75 20.29
C ILE A 29 -6.14 10.23 20.72
N ARG A 30 -5.27 10.57 21.67
CA ARG A 30 -5.13 11.94 22.18
C ARG A 30 -4.50 12.88 21.15
N ALA A 31 -3.44 12.45 20.46
CA ALA A 31 -2.79 13.28 19.44
C ALA A 31 -3.73 13.57 18.27
N VAL A 32 -4.48 12.56 17.82
CA VAL A 32 -5.47 12.70 16.74
C VAL A 32 -6.64 13.58 17.18
N ALA A 33 -7.17 13.39 18.39
CA ALA A 33 -8.21 14.27 18.95
C ALA A 33 -7.75 15.74 19.01
N ALA A 34 -6.52 15.98 19.47
CA ALA A 34 -5.94 17.32 19.54
C ALA A 34 -5.80 17.94 18.14
N ARG A 35 -5.33 17.18 17.14
CA ARG A 35 -5.21 17.63 15.75
C ARG A 35 -6.58 17.97 15.15
N CYS A 36 -7.62 17.19 15.46
CA CYS A 36 -8.99 17.46 15.03
C CYS A 36 -9.71 18.53 15.89
N SER A 37 -9.07 19.11 16.91
CA SER A 37 -9.69 20.05 17.86
C SER A 37 -10.95 19.50 18.55
N VAL A 38 -10.96 18.20 18.87
CA VAL A 38 -12.05 17.52 19.58
C VAL A 38 -11.56 16.82 20.85
N SER A 39 -12.50 16.34 21.66
CA SER A 39 -12.15 15.51 22.82
C SER A 39 -11.71 14.11 22.41
N ALA A 40 -10.91 13.43 23.24
CA ALA A 40 -10.60 12.01 23.02
C ALA A 40 -11.87 11.14 23.00
N GLY A 41 -12.90 11.49 23.78
CA GLY A 41 -14.21 10.83 23.77
C GLY A 41 -14.90 10.90 22.41
N THR A 42 -14.71 11.99 21.67
CA THR A 42 -15.25 12.15 20.31
C THR A 42 -14.65 11.12 19.34
N ILE A 43 -13.36 10.79 19.46
CA ILE A 43 -12.72 9.77 18.63
C ILE A 43 -13.29 8.38 18.91
N TYR A 44 -13.63 8.08 20.17
CA TYR A 44 -14.26 6.80 20.55
C TYR A 44 -15.67 6.60 19.96
N ASN A 45 -16.31 7.65 19.43
CA ASN A 45 -17.55 7.49 18.67
C ASN A 45 -17.31 6.86 17.28
N TYR A 46 -16.07 6.83 16.79
CA TYR A 46 -15.69 6.28 15.49
C TYR A 46 -14.86 5.00 15.61
N TYR A 47 -14.05 4.87 16.66
CA TYR A 47 -13.11 3.78 16.85
C TYR A 47 -13.24 3.17 18.24
N ASN A 48 -13.43 1.84 18.31
CA ASN A 48 -13.56 1.14 19.59
C ASN A 48 -12.21 1.01 20.32
N SER A 49 -11.11 1.09 19.57
CA SER A 49 -9.75 0.97 20.10
C SER A 49 -8.72 1.76 19.30
N LYS A 50 -7.52 1.95 19.88
CA LYS A 50 -6.35 2.46 19.15
C LYS A 50 -5.99 1.56 17.96
N ALA A 51 -6.19 0.25 18.08
CA ALA A 51 -5.88 -0.71 17.03
C ALA A 51 -6.78 -0.50 15.80
N ASP A 52 -8.06 -0.20 16.00
CA ASP A 52 -9.00 0.07 14.92
C ASP A 52 -8.63 1.36 14.17
N LEU A 53 -8.29 2.43 14.92
CA LEU A 53 -7.80 3.68 14.33
C LEU A 53 -6.53 3.46 13.53
N LEU A 54 -5.58 2.68 14.06
CA LEU A 54 -4.34 2.36 13.35
C LEU A 54 -4.63 1.58 12.07
N GLY A 55 -5.50 0.57 12.12
CA GLY A 55 -5.87 -0.23 10.95
C GLY A 55 -6.43 0.61 9.81
N ASP A 56 -7.37 1.51 10.11
CA ASP A 56 -7.94 2.39 9.08
C ASP A 56 -6.96 3.49 8.64
N THR A 57 -6.09 3.97 9.54
CA THR A 57 -5.02 4.93 9.18
C THR A 57 -4.06 4.31 8.18
N ILE A 58 -3.65 3.06 8.41
CA ILE A 58 -2.79 2.28 7.50
C ILE A 58 -3.46 2.12 6.14
N GLU A 59 -4.72 1.70 6.12
CA GLU A 59 -5.51 1.53 4.89
C GLU A 59 -5.58 2.86 4.13
N SER A 60 -5.76 3.96 4.85
CA SER A 60 -5.78 5.31 4.28
C SER A 60 -4.43 5.77 3.73
N VAL A 61 -3.31 5.42 4.37
CA VAL A 61 -1.97 5.69 3.83
C VAL A 61 -1.72 4.87 2.57
N TRP A 62 -2.08 3.58 2.54
CA TRP A 62 -2.01 2.77 1.31
C TRP A 62 -2.85 3.36 0.19
N TYR A 63 -4.06 3.80 0.51
CA TYR A 63 -4.94 4.45 -0.44
C TYR A 63 -4.30 5.72 -1.00
N GLU A 64 -3.73 6.59 -0.17
CA GLU A 64 -3.04 7.79 -0.66
C GLU A 64 -1.81 7.46 -1.52
N ILE A 65 -1.06 6.42 -1.15
CA ILE A 65 0.12 6.00 -1.91
C ILE A 65 -0.28 5.40 -3.26
N PHE A 66 -1.37 4.65 -3.41
CA PHE A 66 -1.65 3.94 -4.68
C PHE A 66 -2.87 4.44 -5.44
N PHE A 67 -3.69 5.29 -4.84
CA PHE A 67 -4.92 5.82 -5.43
C PHE A 67 -4.93 7.34 -5.32
N HIS A 68 -4.26 8.02 -6.25
CA HIS A 68 -4.50 9.45 -6.48
C HIS A 68 -5.70 9.61 -7.45
N PRO A 69 -6.63 10.58 -7.26
CA PRO A 69 -7.82 10.73 -8.10
C PRO A 69 -7.58 10.99 -9.60
N LYS A 70 -6.33 11.14 -10.03
CA LYS A 70 -5.93 11.25 -11.44
C LYS A 70 -5.41 9.93 -12.04
N ASP A 71 -5.32 8.88 -11.23
CA ASP A 71 -4.76 7.57 -11.61
C ASP A 71 -5.86 6.56 -11.98
N GLU A 72 -6.77 6.91 -12.90
CA GLU A 72 -7.41 5.87 -13.73
C GLU A 72 -6.36 5.35 -14.74
N GLN A 73 -5.32 4.68 -14.23
CA GLN A 73 -4.27 4.12 -15.06
C GLN A 73 -4.63 2.70 -15.46
N VAL A 74 -5.01 2.55 -16.71
CA VAL A 74 -4.99 1.25 -17.39
C VAL A 74 -3.56 1.02 -17.85
N PHE A 75 -2.85 0.08 -17.22
CA PHE A 75 -1.52 -0.29 -17.67
C PHE A 75 -1.61 -1.14 -18.92
N HIS A 76 -0.92 -0.72 -19.98
CA HIS A 76 -0.89 -1.42 -21.26
C HIS A 76 0.32 -2.36 -21.40
N ASP A 77 1.32 -2.24 -20.52
CA ASP A 77 2.47 -3.13 -20.46
C ASP A 77 3.06 -3.26 -19.06
N VAL A 78 3.82 -4.33 -18.86
CA VAL A 78 4.39 -4.71 -17.56
C VAL A 78 5.44 -3.70 -17.10
N GLU A 79 6.26 -3.17 -18.01
CA GLU A 79 7.29 -2.17 -17.66
C GLU A 79 6.69 -0.91 -17.06
N THR A 80 5.61 -0.38 -17.66
CA THR A 80 4.94 0.82 -17.19
C THR A 80 4.26 0.57 -15.84
N CYS A 81 3.62 -0.59 -15.66
CA CYS A 81 3.04 -0.99 -14.39
C CYS A 81 4.10 -1.04 -13.27
N ILE A 82 5.23 -1.70 -13.53
CA ILE A 82 6.29 -1.84 -12.53
C ILE A 82 6.98 -0.50 -12.25
N SER A 83 7.25 0.30 -13.27
CA SER A 83 7.82 1.64 -13.07
C SER A 83 6.91 2.50 -12.19
N TRP A 84 5.60 2.48 -12.45
CA TRP A 84 4.62 3.19 -11.64
C TRP A 84 4.61 2.68 -10.19
N ILE A 85 4.58 1.37 -9.96
CA ILE A 85 4.62 0.82 -8.60
C ILE A 85 5.84 1.35 -7.84
N TYR A 86 7.02 1.32 -8.45
CA TYR A 86 8.25 1.80 -7.81
C TYR A 86 8.25 3.31 -7.55
N GLU A 87 7.72 4.12 -8.46
CA GLU A 87 7.51 5.56 -8.25
C GLU A 87 6.58 5.82 -7.04
N ARG A 88 5.47 5.07 -6.95
CA ARG A 88 4.54 5.19 -5.82
C ARG A 88 5.17 4.74 -4.51
N LEU A 89 6.02 3.71 -4.53
CA LEU A 89 6.76 3.30 -3.34
C LEU A 89 7.79 4.35 -2.89
N GLU A 90 8.53 4.94 -3.84
CA GLU A 90 9.46 6.03 -3.54
C GLU A 90 8.71 7.22 -2.93
N TYR A 91 7.60 7.64 -3.55
CA TYR A 91 6.70 8.67 -3.01
C TYR A 91 6.24 8.32 -1.59
N GLY A 92 5.75 7.09 -1.39
CA GLY A 92 5.25 6.63 -0.11
C GLY A 92 6.32 6.66 0.98
N ASN A 93 7.56 6.29 0.66
CA ASN A 93 8.67 6.34 1.60
C ASN A 93 9.08 7.78 1.93
N ALA A 94 9.05 8.68 0.94
CA ALA A 94 9.34 10.09 1.14
C ALA A 94 8.27 10.79 2.02
N GLN A 95 7.00 10.49 1.80
CA GLN A 95 5.89 11.09 2.55
C GLN A 95 5.67 10.45 3.92
N PHE A 96 5.89 9.14 4.03
CA PHE A 96 5.62 8.35 5.24
C PHE A 96 6.84 7.50 5.63
N PRO A 97 7.94 8.12 6.13
CA PRO A 97 9.17 7.41 6.43
C PRO A 97 8.95 6.20 7.35
N GLY A 98 9.50 5.05 6.95
CA GLY A 98 9.43 3.80 7.71
C GLY A 98 8.08 3.08 7.68
N PHE A 99 7.07 3.60 6.94
CA PHE A 99 5.76 2.96 6.81
C PHE A 99 5.86 1.50 6.35
N PHE A 100 6.52 1.27 5.22
CA PHE A 100 6.60 -0.06 4.63
C PHE A 100 7.29 -1.08 5.55
N SER A 101 8.33 -0.67 6.28
CA SER A 101 9.04 -1.53 7.25
C SER A 101 8.26 -1.79 8.54
N LEU A 102 7.61 -0.76 9.11
CA LEU A 102 6.95 -0.86 10.41
C LEU A 102 5.61 -1.57 10.31
N HIS A 103 4.87 -1.33 9.21
CA HIS A 103 3.62 -2.02 8.94
C HIS A 103 3.83 -3.52 8.70
N SER A 104 4.78 -3.89 7.82
CA SER A 104 5.06 -5.29 7.51
C SER A 104 5.52 -6.10 8.73
N LEU A 105 6.41 -5.55 9.57
CA LEU A 105 6.87 -6.21 10.81
C LEU A 105 5.81 -6.26 11.92
N GLY A 106 5.00 -5.21 12.06
CA GLY A 106 3.96 -5.11 13.10
C GLY A 106 2.82 -6.11 12.92
N PHE A 107 2.38 -6.35 11.69
CA PHE A 107 1.28 -7.29 11.40
C PHE A 107 1.70 -8.75 11.35
N MET A 108 2.92 -9.07 10.92
CA MET A 108 3.42 -10.44 10.92
C MET A 108 3.48 -11.06 12.32
N ARG A 109 3.64 -10.25 13.38
CA ARG A 109 3.72 -10.74 14.77
C ARG A 109 2.37 -11.07 15.42
N ASN A 110 1.25 -10.59 14.89
CA ASN A 110 -0.08 -10.78 15.48
C ASN A 110 -0.99 -11.59 14.55
N GLU A 111 -0.96 -12.92 14.70
CA GLU A 111 -1.62 -13.90 13.83
C GLU A 111 -3.16 -13.78 13.76
N LYS A 112 -3.81 -13.07 14.69
CA LYS A 112 -5.28 -13.04 14.87
C LYS A 112 -5.93 -11.66 14.76
N SER A 113 -5.31 -10.72 14.05
CA SER A 113 -5.90 -9.38 13.87
C SER A 113 -6.62 -9.24 12.52
N ASP A 114 -7.75 -8.52 12.50
CA ASP A 114 -8.47 -8.19 11.27
C ASP A 114 -7.60 -7.48 10.23
N GLY A 115 -6.54 -6.77 10.67
CA GLY A 115 -5.59 -6.12 9.76
C GLY A 115 -4.74 -7.10 8.95
N LYS A 116 -4.42 -8.32 9.44
CA LYS A 116 -3.76 -9.34 8.62
C LYS A 116 -4.67 -9.80 7.48
N LYS A 117 -5.97 -9.96 7.74
CA LYS A 117 -6.96 -10.35 6.72
C LYS A 117 -7.09 -9.25 5.66
N LYS A 118 -7.24 -7.99 6.09
CA LYS A 118 -7.28 -6.83 5.17
C LYS A 118 -6.01 -6.77 4.31
N MET A 119 -4.83 -6.95 4.91
CA MET A 119 -3.56 -6.95 4.18
C MET A 119 -3.48 -8.07 3.12
N MET A 120 -3.89 -9.30 3.46
CA MET A 120 -3.93 -10.40 2.48
C MET A 120 -4.91 -10.14 1.34
N GLN A 121 -6.04 -9.47 1.62
CA GLN A 121 -6.96 -9.04 0.56
C GLN A 121 -6.30 -8.00 -0.36
N THR A 122 -5.63 -7.00 0.20
CA THR A 122 -4.87 -6.00 -0.58
C THR A 122 -3.78 -6.65 -1.43
N TRP A 123 -3.03 -7.61 -0.88
CA TRP A 123 -2.03 -8.37 -1.66
C TRP A 123 -2.66 -9.16 -2.80
N GLY A 124 -3.81 -9.81 -2.55
CA GLY A 124 -4.57 -10.49 -3.59
C GLY A 124 -4.96 -9.55 -4.73
N HIS A 125 -5.38 -8.32 -4.43
CA HIS A 125 -5.69 -7.32 -5.45
C HIS A 125 -4.47 -6.89 -6.27
N ILE A 126 -3.31 -6.69 -5.64
CA ILE A 126 -2.06 -6.33 -6.34
C ILE A 126 -1.62 -7.47 -7.26
N LEU A 127 -1.58 -8.70 -6.75
CA LEU A 127 -1.22 -9.89 -7.53
C LEU A 127 -2.17 -10.09 -8.73
N HIS A 128 -3.47 -9.90 -8.51
CA HIS A 128 -4.45 -9.94 -9.60
C HIS A 128 -4.16 -8.87 -10.65
N GLY A 129 -3.89 -7.63 -10.24
CA GLY A 129 -3.53 -6.55 -11.16
C GLY A 129 -2.28 -6.85 -11.98
N LEU A 130 -1.22 -7.36 -11.34
CA LEU A 130 0.02 -7.78 -12.03
C LEU A 130 -0.25 -8.89 -13.05
N CYS A 131 -1.04 -9.90 -12.66
CA CYS A 131 -1.42 -10.99 -13.55
C CYS A 131 -2.24 -10.50 -14.76
N GLU A 132 -3.20 -9.59 -14.54
CA GLU A 132 -3.98 -8.99 -15.63
C GLU A 132 -3.10 -8.20 -16.59
N VAL A 133 -2.13 -7.42 -16.11
CA VAL A 133 -1.19 -6.71 -16.98
C VAL A 133 -0.31 -7.69 -17.77
N LEU A 134 0.17 -8.77 -17.15
CA LEU A 134 0.95 -9.80 -17.83
C LEU A 134 0.18 -10.47 -18.97
N LYS A 135 -1.10 -10.76 -18.77
CA LYS A 135 -1.97 -11.38 -19.79
C LYS A 135 -2.31 -10.44 -20.94
N ASN A 136 -2.36 -9.13 -20.68
CA ASN A 136 -2.81 -8.14 -21.65
C ASN A 136 -1.67 -7.37 -22.33
N ASP A 137 -0.42 -7.53 -21.89
CA ASP A 137 0.74 -6.85 -22.47
C ASP A 137 1.06 -7.44 -23.86
N PRO A 138 0.86 -6.67 -24.96
CA PRO A 138 1.03 -7.16 -26.32
C PRO A 138 2.50 -7.38 -26.71
N LYS A 139 3.45 -6.92 -25.90
CA LYS A 139 4.89 -7.08 -26.15
C LYS A 139 5.41 -8.43 -25.65
N VAL A 140 4.68 -9.11 -24.77
CA VAL A 140 5.08 -10.41 -24.20
C VAL A 140 5.20 -11.44 -25.31
N ARG A 141 6.34 -12.13 -25.37
CA ARG A 141 6.53 -13.21 -26.34
C ARG A 141 5.54 -14.36 -26.09
N PRO A 142 4.90 -14.93 -27.13
CA PRO A 142 3.85 -15.92 -26.98
C PRO A 142 4.24 -17.23 -26.27
N ASP A 143 5.54 -17.55 -26.21
CA ASP A 143 6.08 -18.81 -25.70
C ASP A 143 6.75 -18.67 -24.32
N VAL A 144 6.69 -17.48 -23.69
CA VAL A 144 7.28 -17.24 -22.37
C VAL A 144 6.54 -18.02 -21.28
N PHE A 145 5.22 -18.16 -21.39
CA PHE A 145 4.40 -18.84 -20.40
C PHE A 145 3.90 -20.20 -20.89
N ASP A 146 3.91 -21.18 -19.98
CA ASP A 146 3.44 -22.54 -20.21
C ASP A 146 2.78 -23.13 -18.94
N GLN A 147 2.50 -24.44 -18.96
CA GLN A 147 1.88 -25.11 -17.80
C GLN A 147 2.73 -25.11 -16.53
N GLN A 148 4.06 -24.99 -16.66
CA GLN A 148 5.01 -24.98 -15.55
C GLN A 148 5.38 -23.57 -15.11
N PHE A 149 5.40 -22.60 -16.02
CA PHE A 149 5.72 -21.21 -15.74
C PHE A 149 4.60 -20.31 -16.25
N THR A 150 3.68 -19.94 -15.36
CA THR A 150 2.47 -19.17 -15.68
C THR A 150 2.63 -17.69 -15.33
N GLU A 151 1.73 -16.85 -15.85
CA GLU A 151 1.60 -15.44 -15.50
C GLU A 151 1.44 -15.26 -13.99
N ASP A 152 0.65 -16.12 -13.33
CA ASP A 152 0.46 -16.11 -11.89
C ASP A 152 1.79 -16.30 -11.14
N LYS A 153 2.61 -17.28 -11.58
CA LYS A 153 3.93 -17.55 -10.97
C LYS A 153 4.89 -16.39 -11.18
N PHE A 154 4.84 -15.74 -12.35
CA PHE A 154 5.67 -14.57 -12.61
C PHE A 154 5.20 -13.35 -11.81
N ALA A 155 3.88 -13.15 -11.67
CA ALA A 155 3.31 -12.12 -10.80
C ALA A 155 3.75 -12.31 -9.34
N ASP A 156 3.75 -13.55 -8.83
CA ASP A 156 4.27 -13.87 -7.48
C ASP A 156 5.75 -13.51 -7.33
N ILE A 157 6.58 -13.76 -8.35
CA ILE A 157 8.00 -13.39 -8.37
C ILE A 157 8.15 -11.86 -8.36
N LEU A 158 7.44 -11.15 -9.24
CA LEU A 158 7.48 -9.68 -9.30
C LEU A 158 7.02 -9.07 -7.97
N PHE A 159 5.94 -9.60 -7.38
CA PHE A 159 5.46 -9.15 -6.08
C PHE A 159 6.49 -9.41 -4.98
N SER A 160 7.18 -10.55 -4.99
CA SER A 160 8.25 -10.85 -4.04
C SER A 160 9.41 -9.85 -4.14
N LEU A 161 9.77 -9.44 -5.36
CA LEU A 161 10.78 -8.41 -5.59
C LEU A 161 10.31 -7.05 -5.03
N ILE A 162 9.07 -6.66 -5.31
CA ILE A 162 8.45 -5.44 -4.76
C ILE A 162 8.46 -5.44 -3.22
N LEU A 163 8.12 -6.57 -2.59
CA LEU A 163 8.18 -6.72 -1.13
C LEU A 163 9.61 -6.53 -0.60
N MET A 164 10.61 -7.07 -1.30
CA MET A 164 12.01 -6.94 -0.92
C MET A 164 12.51 -5.48 -1.06
N SER A 165 12.11 -4.79 -2.13
CA SER A 165 12.38 -3.36 -2.35
C SER A 165 11.82 -2.51 -1.20
N MET A 166 10.60 -2.80 -0.76
CA MET A 166 10.00 -2.18 0.43
C MET A 166 10.77 -2.45 1.72
N LEU A 167 11.28 -3.67 1.92
CA LEU A 167 12.03 -4.04 3.11
C LEU A 167 13.41 -3.39 3.15
N ARG A 168 14.09 -3.32 2.00
CA ARG A 168 15.43 -2.73 1.84
C ARG A 168 15.40 -1.20 1.73
N GLN A 169 14.23 -0.62 1.48
CA GLN A 169 14.05 0.79 1.13
C GLN A 169 14.85 1.18 -0.12
N ASP A 170 14.91 0.26 -1.08
CA ASP A 170 15.54 0.45 -2.37
C ASP A 170 14.43 0.45 -3.43
N TYR A 171 14.16 1.62 -3.99
CA TYR A 171 13.06 1.85 -4.92
C TYR A 171 13.54 2.14 -6.35
N ASP A 172 14.77 1.74 -6.69
CA ASP A 172 15.22 1.75 -8.08
C ASP A 172 14.63 0.56 -8.85
N PRO A 173 13.79 0.78 -9.88
CA PRO A 173 13.19 -0.31 -10.66
C PRO A 173 14.16 -0.93 -11.68
N SER A 174 15.37 -0.37 -11.88
CA SER A 174 16.25 -0.70 -13.02
C SER A 174 16.53 -2.19 -13.18
N ASP A 175 16.88 -2.88 -12.09
CA ASP A 175 17.20 -4.32 -12.13
C ASP A 175 15.96 -5.17 -12.43
N VAL A 176 14.80 -4.79 -11.88
CA VAL A 176 13.53 -5.49 -12.11
C VAL A 176 13.05 -5.28 -13.54
N LEU A 177 13.16 -4.06 -14.07
CA LEU A 177 12.85 -3.76 -15.47
C LEU A 177 13.78 -4.50 -16.43
N MET A 178 15.07 -4.63 -16.09
CA MET A 178 16.00 -5.42 -16.90
C MET A 178 15.66 -6.92 -16.89
N LEU A 179 15.24 -7.46 -15.74
CA LEU A 179 14.75 -8.84 -15.63
C LEU A 179 13.50 -9.03 -16.50
N ILE A 180 12.52 -8.12 -16.41
CA ILE A 180 11.31 -8.13 -17.23
C ILE A 180 11.67 -8.13 -18.71
N LYS A 181 12.55 -7.23 -19.17
CA LYS A 181 13.00 -7.20 -20.57
C LYS A 181 13.59 -8.52 -21.01
N LYS A 182 14.51 -9.10 -20.22
CA LYS A 182 15.19 -10.35 -20.58
C LYS A 182 14.23 -11.55 -20.59
N THR A 183 13.21 -11.55 -19.72
CA THR A 183 12.31 -12.68 -19.53
C THR A 183 11.07 -12.60 -20.42
N LEU A 184 10.48 -11.43 -20.64
CA LEU A 184 9.19 -11.27 -21.33
C LEU A 184 9.31 -10.89 -22.81
N TYR A 185 10.33 -10.12 -23.20
CA TYR A 185 10.43 -9.49 -24.54
C TYR A 185 11.66 -9.97 -25.30
#